data_AF-X1NP91-F1
#
_entry.id   AF-X1NP91-F1
#
_cell.length_a   1.000
_cell.length_b   1.000
_cell.length_c   1.000
_cell.angle_alpha   90.00
_cell.angle_beta   90.00
_cell.angle_gamma   90.00
#
_symmetry.space_group_name_H-M   'P 1'
#
loop_
_entity.id
_entity.type
_entity.pdbx_description
1 polymer ?
#
loop_
_entity_poly.entity_id
_entity_poly.type
_entity_poly.pdbx_seq_one_letter_code
_entity_poly.pdbx_strand_id
1 'polypeptide(L)'
;DARNRGYREGMSFPFVKAKLDLTFIFPQQRRRDRDNLLASFKPGLDGIVDSGLLLDDDAEHLVIGKVDPLVDPERSPLTVIEIEEESDGTRKGPSDS
;
A
#
# COMPACT_ATOMS: atom_id res chain seq x y z
N ASP A 1 -13.76 -10.52 12.87
CA ASP A 1 -13.65 -11.63 11.91
C ASP A 1 -12.58 -12.59 12.43
N ALA A 2 -12.81 -13.91 12.38
CA ALA A 2 -12.01 -14.92 13.07
C ALA A 2 -10.71 -15.32 12.31
N ARG A 3 -10.36 -14.57 11.26
CA ARG A 3 -9.29 -14.90 10.30
C ARG A 3 -7.89 -14.43 10.72
N ASN A 4 -7.76 -13.42 11.58
CA ASN A 4 -6.45 -12.83 11.92
C ASN A 4 -5.71 -13.54 13.08
N ARG A 5 -6.26 -14.61 13.67
CA ARG A 5 -5.65 -15.29 14.83
C ARG A 5 -4.58 -16.32 14.46
N GLY A 6 -4.27 -16.47 13.17
CA GLY A 6 -3.43 -17.54 12.61
C GLY A 6 -2.12 -17.09 11.97
N TYR A 7 -1.78 -15.79 11.96
CA TYR A 7 -0.44 -15.34 11.55
C TYR A 7 0.52 -15.61 12.70
N ARG A 8 1.13 -16.79 12.56
CA ARG A 8 1.80 -17.60 13.58
C ARG A 8 3.11 -16.99 14.05
N GLU A 9 3.44 -17.29 15.30
CA GLU A 9 4.81 -17.30 15.82
C GLU A 9 5.78 -17.81 14.74
N GLY A 10 6.68 -16.95 14.28
CA GLY A 10 7.76 -17.30 13.34
C GLY A 10 7.70 -16.73 11.92
N MET A 11 6.67 -15.98 11.53
CA MET A 11 6.71 -15.20 10.27
C MET A 11 7.37 -13.83 10.50
N SER A 12 8.41 -13.52 9.73
CA SER A 12 8.95 -12.17 9.60
C SER A 12 8.30 -11.48 8.42
N PHE A 13 7.61 -10.37 8.65
CA PHE A 13 7.12 -9.51 7.59
C PHE A 13 8.27 -8.63 7.08
N PRO A 14 8.47 -8.51 5.75
CA PRO A 14 9.48 -7.61 5.18
C PRO A 14 9.28 -6.14 5.57
N PHE A 15 8.01 -5.74 5.77
CA PHE A 15 7.66 -4.39 6.17
C PHE A 15 6.89 -4.42 7.50
N VAL A 16 7.39 -3.69 8.50
CA VAL A 16 6.65 -3.41 9.74
C VAL A 16 5.61 -2.33 9.47
N LYS A 17 6.02 -1.29 8.74
CA LYS A 17 5.17 -0.23 8.24
C LYS A 17 5.60 0.13 6.82
N ALA A 18 4.65 0.33 5.92
CA ALA A 18 4.95 0.67 4.54
C ALA A 18 4.13 1.84 4.03
N LYS A 19 4.72 2.57 3.09
CA LYS A 19 4.02 3.53 2.23
C LYS A 19 3.67 2.86 0.91
N LEU A 20 2.40 2.95 0.51
CA LEU A 20 1.88 2.43 -0.74
C LEU A 20 1.53 3.58 -1.70
N ASP A 21 2.20 3.61 -2.84
CA ASP A 21 1.86 4.48 -3.96
C ASP A 21 1.24 3.64 -5.10
N LEU A 22 0.16 4.16 -5.70
CA LEU A 22 -0.60 3.51 -6.77
C LEU A 22 -0.65 4.39 -8.01
N THR A 23 -0.27 3.83 -9.16
CA THR A 23 -0.47 4.46 -10.48
C THR A 23 -1.42 3.63 -11.32
N PHE A 24 -2.58 4.18 -11.64
CA PHE A 24 -3.59 3.52 -12.48
C PHE A 24 -3.45 3.96 -13.93
N ILE A 25 -2.97 3.07 -14.79
CA ILE A 25 -2.79 3.35 -16.20
C ILE A 25 -4.05 2.99 -16.97
N PHE A 26 -4.60 3.96 -17.70
CA PHE A 26 -5.77 3.77 -18.54
C PHE A 26 -5.50 4.22 -19.99
N PRO A 27 -6.06 3.54 -21.00
CA PRO A 27 -5.90 3.92 -22.39
C PRO A 27 -6.77 5.14 -22.78
N GLN A 28 -7.75 5.52 -21.95
CA GLN A 28 -8.57 6.71 -22.16
C GLN A 28 -8.76 7.50 -20.87
N GLN A 29 -8.80 8.83 -21.04
CA GLN A 29 -9.13 9.76 -19.99
C GLN A 29 -10.61 9.63 -19.63
N ARG A 30 -10.88 9.37 -18.35
CA ARG A 30 -12.21 9.48 -17.75
C ARG A 30 -12.06 10.12 -16.39
N ARG A 31 -13.07 10.87 -15.97
CA ARG A 31 -13.13 11.44 -14.62
C ARG A 31 -13.26 10.28 -13.61
N ARG A 32 -12.22 10.07 -12.82
CA ARG A 32 -12.17 9.21 -11.64
C ARG A 32 -11.53 10.04 -10.54
N ASP A 33 -12.18 10.14 -9.39
CA ASP A 33 -11.54 10.74 -8.23
C ASP A 33 -10.61 9.71 -7.55
N ARG A 34 -9.75 10.24 -6.67
CA ARG A 34 -8.75 9.48 -5.93
C ARG A 34 -9.38 8.33 -5.13
N ASP A 35 -10.50 8.61 -4.46
CA ASP A 35 -11.12 7.65 -3.55
C ASP A 35 -11.78 6.50 -4.30
N ASN A 36 -12.35 6.77 -5.48
CA ASN A 36 -12.86 5.72 -6.38
C ASN A 36 -11.74 4.82 -6.90
N LEU A 37 -10.56 5.38 -7.22
CA LEU A 37 -9.40 4.59 -7.64
C LEU A 37 -8.92 3.71 -6.48
N LEU A 38 -8.74 4.27 -5.29
CA LEU A 38 -8.34 3.52 -4.11
C LEU A 38 -9.35 2.42 -3.75
N ALA A 39 -10.65 2.74 -3.77
CA ALA A 39 -11.71 1.77 -3.51
C ALA A 39 -11.70 0.62 -4.53
N SER A 40 -11.42 0.91 -5.81
CA SER A 40 -11.30 -0.12 -6.85
C SER A 40 -10.12 -1.08 -6.62
N PHE A 41 -9.11 -0.64 -5.86
CA PHE A 41 -7.92 -1.43 -5.55
C PHE A 41 -8.03 -2.20 -4.22
N LYS A 42 -9.18 -2.17 -3.54
CA LYS A 42 -9.35 -2.92 -2.28
C LYS A 42 -8.95 -4.41 -2.35
N PRO A 43 -9.29 -5.17 -3.42
CA PRO A 43 -8.80 -6.55 -3.55
C PRO A 43 -7.26 -6.65 -3.69
N GLY A 44 -6.61 -5.60 -4.19
CA GLY A 44 -5.15 -5.52 -4.25
C GLY A 44 -4.52 -5.30 -2.88
N LEU A 45 -5.16 -4.52 -1.99
CA LEU A 45 -4.75 -4.40 -0.58
C LEU A 45 -4.84 -5.75 0.14
N ASP A 46 -5.96 -6.46 -0.03
CA ASP A 46 -6.13 -7.81 0.52
C ASP A 46 -5.01 -8.74 0.01
N GLY A 47 -4.66 -8.66 -1.28
CA GLY A 47 -3.57 -9.44 -1.86
C GLY A 47 -2.17 -9.10 -1.30
N ILE A 48 -1.91 -7.85 -0.93
CA ILE A 48 -0.64 -7.45 -0.29
C ILE A 48 -0.52 -8.10 1.09
N VAL A 49 -1.58 -8.06 1.90
CA VAL A 49 -1.60 -8.70 3.23
C VAL A 49 -1.51 -10.22 3.10
N ASP A 50 -2.30 -10.83 2.22
CA ASP A 50 -2.32 -12.28 1.99
C ASP A 50 -0.97 -12.82 1.46
N SER A 51 -0.17 -11.97 0.79
CA SER A 51 1.18 -12.33 0.33
C SER A 51 2.22 -12.38 1.46
N GLY A 52 1.88 -11.88 2.66
CA GLY A 52 2.80 -11.79 3.79
C GLY A 52 3.83 -10.66 3.70
N LEU A 53 3.60 -9.66 2.83
CA LEU A 53 4.45 -8.47 2.75
C LEU A 53 4.24 -7.53 3.95
N LEU A 54 3.00 -7.46 4.44
CA LEU A 54 2.55 -6.64 5.57
C LEU A 54 1.71 -7.48 6.52
N LEU A 55 1.67 -7.08 7.79
CA LEU A 55 0.85 -7.74 8.80
C LEU A 55 -0.66 -7.45 8.61
N ASP A 56 -1.01 -6.20 8.31
CA ASP A 56 -2.39 -5.74 8.09
C ASP A 56 -2.42 -4.51 7.16
N ASP A 57 -3.61 -4.12 6.68
CA ASP A 57 -3.82 -2.92 5.83
C ASP A 57 -4.27 -1.69 6.63
N ASP A 58 -4.20 -1.76 7.96
CA ASP A 58 -4.56 -0.66 8.86
C ASP A 58 -3.55 0.49 8.85
N ALA A 59 -3.91 1.60 9.51
CA ALA A 59 -3.07 2.80 9.56
C ALA A 59 -1.78 2.65 10.38
N GLU A 60 -1.63 1.58 11.17
CA GLU A 60 -0.41 1.29 11.92
C GLU A 60 0.65 0.64 11.02
N HIS A 61 0.23 -0.16 10.03
CA HIS A 61 1.10 -0.94 9.16
C HIS A 61 1.17 -0.39 7.72
N LEU A 62 0.18 0.38 7.27
CA LEU A 62 0.09 0.85 5.89
C LEU A 62 -0.34 2.32 5.82
N VAL A 63 0.44 3.12 5.09
CA VAL A 63 0.11 4.50 4.74
C VAL A 63 -0.13 4.59 3.24
N ILE A 64 -1.30 5.09 2.86
CA ILE A 64 -1.62 5.37 1.46
C ILE A 64 -0.98 6.70 1.05
N GLY A 65 -0.02 6.65 0.14
CA GLY A 65 0.60 7.83 -0.44
C GLY A 65 -0.13 8.33 -1.68
N LYS A 66 0.59 8.37 -2.80
CA LYS A 66 0.09 8.83 -4.10
C LYS A 66 -0.88 7.82 -4.69
N VAL A 67 -1.94 8.34 -5.30
CA VAL A 67 -2.96 7.53 -5.98
C VAL A 67 -3.34 8.31 -7.23
N ASP A 68 -2.59 8.06 -8.30
CA ASP A 68 -2.62 8.89 -9.49
C ASP A 68 -3.10 8.11 -10.72
N PRO A 69 -3.99 8.68 -11.54
CA PRO A 69 -4.27 8.14 -12.85
C PRO A 69 -3.21 8.60 -13.86
N LEU A 70 -2.74 7.67 -14.68
CA LEU A 70 -1.94 7.93 -15.86
C LEU A 70 -2.74 7.55 -17.11
N VAL A 71 -2.77 8.42 -18.11
CA VAL A 71 -3.41 8.11 -19.40
C VAL A 71 -2.32 7.76 -20.41
N ASP A 72 -2.33 6.52 -20.88
CA ASP A 72 -1.40 6.01 -21.88
C ASP A 72 -2.19 5.20 -22.93
N PRO A 73 -2.51 5.81 -24.09
CA PRO A 73 -3.31 5.16 -25.14
C PRO A 73 -2.67 3.91 -25.76
N GLU A 74 -1.35 3.75 -25.62
CA GLU A 74 -0.60 2.64 -26.21
C GLU A 74 -0.48 1.44 -25.25
N ARG A 75 -0.80 1.63 -23.96
CA ARG A 75 -0.77 0.56 -22.96
C ARG A 75 -2.13 -0.04 -22.69
N SER A 76 -2.10 -1.35 -22.43
CA SER A 76 -3.22 -2.03 -21.78
C SER A 76 -3.40 -1.52 -20.36
N PRO A 77 -4.64 -1.46 -19.84
CA PRO A 77 -4.89 -1.05 -18.46
C PRO A 77 -4.07 -1.88 -17.47
N LEU A 78 -3.40 -1.21 -16.53
CA LEU A 78 -2.65 -1.86 -15.46
C LEU A 78 -2.54 -0.94 -14.25
N THR A 79 -2.30 -1.53 -13.08
CA THR A 79 -1.98 -0.79 -11.85
C THR A 79 -0.54 -1.06 -11.48
N VAL A 80 0.26 -0.01 -11.38
CA VAL A 80 1.60 -0.07 -10.80
C VAL A 80 1.48 0.13 -9.30
N ILE A 81 2.09 -0.78 -8.56
CA ILE A 81 2.10 -0.82 -7.09
C ILE A 81 3.54 -0.58 -6.66
N GLU A 82 3.77 0.49 -5.91
CA GLU A 82 5.07 0.79 -5.31
C GLU A 82 4.93 0.73 -3.79
N ILE A 83 5.71 -0.14 -3.16
CA ILE A 83 5.71 -0.36 -1.71
C ILE A 83 7.10 -0.05 -1.20
N GLU A 84 7.19 0.87 -0.25
CA GLU A 84 8.43 1.30 0.39
C GLU A 84 8.30 1.13 1.91
N GLU A 85 9.37 0.73 2.59
CA GLU A 85 9.39 0.73 4.05
C GLU A 85 9.25 2.16 4.57
N GLU A 86 8.25 2.40 5.42
CA GLU A 86 8.12 3.67 6.10
C GLU A 86 8.99 3.63 7.37
N SER A 87 10.21 4.14 7.25
CA SER A 87 11.05 4.35 8.42
C SER A 87 10.38 5.38 9.32
N ASP A 88 9.95 4.95 10.51
CA ASP A 88 9.44 5.84 11.55
C ASP A 88 10.55 6.87 11.83
N GLY A 89 10.33 8.11 11.40
CA GLY A 89 11.34 9.17 11.45
C GLY A 89 11.93 9.21 12.86
N THR A 90 13.22 8.89 12.96
CA THR A 90 13.99 8.78 14.19
C THR A 90 13.48 9.77 15.23
N ARG A 91 12.88 9.28 16.32
CA ARG A 91 12.86 10.06 17.57
C ARG A 91 14.30 10.45 17.80
N LYS A 92 14.66 11.73 17.63
CA LYS A 92 15.89 12.26 18.20
C LYS A 92 15.86 11.86 19.67
N GLY A 93 16.72 10.90 20.05
CA GLY A 93 16.96 10.60 21.44
C GLY A 93 17.34 11.90 22.15
N PRO A 94 17.07 12.02 23.47
CA PRO A 94 17.45 13.20 24.21
C PRO A 94 18.94 13.44 23.99
N SER A 95 19.27 14.61 23.45
CA SER A 95 20.64 15.09 23.38
C SER A 95 21.09 15.35 24.81
N ASP A 96 21.73 14.35 25.42
CA ASP A 96 22.59 14.55 26.59
C ASP A 96 23.82 15.32 26.10
N SER A 97 23.91 16.60 26.48
CA SER A 97 25.14 17.40 26.54
C SER A 97 24.89 18.60 27.46
#